data_AF-A0A4D4KEE3-F1
#
_entry.id   AF-A0A4D4KEE3-F1
#
_cell.length_a   1.000
_cell.length_b   1.000
_cell.length_c   1.000
_cell.angle_alpha   90.00
_cell.angle_beta   90.00
_cell.angle_gamma   90.00
#
_symmetry.space_group_name_H-M   'P 1'
#
loop_
_entity.id
_entity.type
_entity.pdbx_description
1 polymer ?
#
loop_
_entity_poly.entity_id
_entity_poly.type
_entity_poly.pdbx_seq_one_letter_code
_entity_poly.pdbx_strand_id
1 'polypeptide(L)'
;MADAARDQRVQAQVLYELGSTQYAMGRADDAKGFLIRAHRMRANLGDGEIRSPRWIARTLEMLGQAAEEQGHVSRASRFYKTSLEQYELINLRDAERVRQRLRKLAE
;
A
#
# COMPACT_ATOMS: atom_id res chain seq x y z
N MET A 1 -26.06 -5.47 -4.80
CA MET A 1 -24.86 -4.61 -4.94
C MET A 1 -23.99 -4.57 -3.69
N ALA A 2 -24.56 -4.64 -2.47
CA ALA A 2 -23.77 -4.69 -1.22
C ALA A 2 -22.83 -5.90 -1.09
N ASP A 3 -23.26 -7.09 -1.57
CA ASP A 3 -22.44 -8.31 -1.48
C ASP A 3 -21.19 -8.26 -2.37
N ALA A 4 -21.31 -7.82 -3.62
CA ALA A 4 -20.16 -7.68 -4.51
C ALA A 4 -19.09 -6.72 -3.96
N ALA A 5 -19.51 -5.62 -3.35
CA ALA A 5 -18.61 -4.68 -2.67
C ALA A 5 -17.92 -5.31 -1.46
N ARG A 6 -18.65 -6.11 -0.68
CA ARG A 6 -18.11 -6.87 0.46
C ARG A 6 -17.09 -7.90 -0.02
N ASP A 7 -17.40 -8.64 -1.08
CA ASP A 7 -16.52 -9.64 -1.66
C ASP A 7 -15.23 -9.02 -2.19
N GLN A 8 -15.33 -7.86 -2.85
CA GLN A 8 -14.15 -7.12 -3.31
C GLN A 8 -13.27 -6.62 -2.16
N ARG A 9 -13.84 -6.20 -1.02
CA ARG A 9 -13.06 -5.85 0.18
C ARG A 9 -12.32 -7.06 0.72
N VAL A 10 -13.00 -8.20 0.86
CA VAL A 10 -12.39 -9.44 1.36
C VAL A 10 -11.28 -9.89 0.42
N GLN A 11 -11.53 -9.88 -0.89
CA GLN A 11 -10.53 -10.24 -1.89
C GLN A 11 -9.31 -9.32 -1.86
N ALA A 12 -9.51 -8.00 -1.73
CA ALA A 12 -8.41 -7.06 -1.58
C ALA A 12 -7.62 -7.29 -0.28
N GLN A 13 -8.29 -7.68 0.81
CA GLN A 13 -7.63 -8.04 2.06
C GLN A 13 -6.77 -9.29 1.90
N VAL A 14 -7.32 -10.36 1.32
CA VAL A 14 -6.57 -11.61 1.08
C VAL A 14 -5.34 -11.35 0.21
N LEU A 15 -5.49 -10.56 -0.85
CA LEU A 15 -4.36 -10.16 -1.70
C LEU A 15 -3.30 -9.37 -0.92
N TYR A 16 -3.71 -8.48 -0.02
CA TYR A 16 -2.79 -7.76 0.84
C TYR A 16 -2.03 -8.69 1.80
N GLU A 17 -2.73 -9.60 2.47
CA GLU A 17 -2.11 -10.55 3.39
C GLU A 17 -1.12 -11.47 2.68
N LEU A 18 -1.46 -11.94 1.46
CA LEU A 18 -0.55 -12.72 0.63
C LEU A 18 0.70 -11.90 0.28
N GLY A 19 0.52 -10.66 -0.17
CA GLY A 19 1.64 -9.76 -0.48
C GLY A 19 2.53 -9.49 0.73
N SER A 20 1.92 -9.23 1.89
CA SER A 20 2.62 -9.03 3.16
C SER A 20 3.40 -10.25 3.61
N THR A 21 2.81 -11.44 3.46
CA THR A 21 3.47 -12.71 3.79
C THR A 21 4.66 -12.97 2.87
N GLN A 22 4.51 -12.77 1.55
CA GLN A 22 5.63 -12.91 0.61
C GLN A 22 6.75 -11.91 0.91
N TYR A 23 6.39 -10.67 1.25
CA TYR A 23 7.35 -9.65 1.65
C TYR A 23 8.13 -10.07 2.92
N ALA A 24 7.43 -10.58 3.94
CA ALA A 24 8.06 -11.11 5.15
C ALA A 24 8.99 -12.32 4.88
N MET A 25 8.75 -13.06 3.80
CA MET A 25 9.62 -14.14 3.33
C MET A 25 10.80 -13.67 2.46
N GLY A 26 11.00 -12.35 2.30
CA GLY A 26 12.04 -11.77 1.45
C GLY A 26 11.76 -11.86 -0.05
N ARG A 27 10.54 -12.23 -0.44
CA ARG A 27 10.13 -12.41 -1.85
C ARG A 27 9.45 -11.14 -2.35
N ALA A 28 10.22 -10.05 -2.45
CA ALA A 28 9.72 -8.73 -2.79
C ALA A 28 9.01 -8.67 -4.17
N ASP A 29 9.48 -9.44 -5.16
CA ASP A 29 8.86 -9.50 -6.49
C ASP A 29 7.47 -10.15 -6.46
N ASP A 30 7.33 -11.26 -5.74
CA ASP A 30 6.04 -11.94 -5.56
C ASP A 30 5.08 -11.03 -4.78
N ALA A 31 5.57 -10.39 -3.71
CA ALA A 31 4.81 -9.47 -2.89
C ALA A 31 4.19 -8.33 -3.71
N LYS A 32 5.00 -7.72 -4.59
CA LYS A 32 4.58 -6.60 -5.44
C LYS A 32 3.36 -6.94 -6.30
N GLY A 33 3.33 -8.14 -6.89
CA GLY A 33 2.21 -8.57 -7.72
C GLY A 33 0.89 -8.59 -6.96
N PHE A 34 0.89 -9.16 -5.75
CA PHE A 34 -0.27 -9.22 -4.88
C PHE A 34 -0.68 -7.83 -4.36
N LEU A 35 0.28 -7.02 -3.92
CA LEU A 35 0.03 -5.67 -3.40
C LEU A 35 -0.55 -4.73 -4.48
N ILE A 36 -0.08 -4.81 -5.73
CA ILE A 36 -0.65 -4.02 -6.84
C ILE A 36 -2.11 -4.40 -7.09
N ARG A 37 -2.45 -5.70 -7.08
CA ARG A 37 -3.84 -6.15 -7.25
C ARG A 37 -4.72 -5.69 -6.11
N ALA A 38 -4.24 -5.81 -4.86
CA ALA A 38 -4.94 -5.30 -3.68
C ALA A 38 -5.19 -3.79 -3.77
N HIS A 39 -4.18 -3.01 -4.17
CA HIS A 39 -4.30 -1.57 -4.35
C HIS A 39 -5.32 -1.21 -5.43
N ARG A 40 -5.25 -1.84 -6.61
CA ARG A 40 -6.21 -1.59 -7.71
C ARG A 40 -7.63 -1.89 -7.29
N MET A 41 -7.87 -2.99 -6.58
CA MET A 41 -9.20 -3.31 -6.07
C MET A 41 -9.70 -2.25 -5.11
N ARG A 42 -8.85 -1.76 -4.18
CA ARG A 42 -9.24 -0.71 -3.23
C ARG A 42 -9.39 0.67 -3.85
N ALA A 43 -8.65 0.97 -4.92
CA ALA A 43 -8.67 2.25 -5.61
C ALA A 43 -9.80 2.37 -6.64
N ASN A 44 -10.20 1.25 -7.26
CA ASN A 44 -11.26 1.23 -8.28
C ASN A 44 -12.69 1.14 -7.71
N LEU A 45 -12.82 0.98 -6.40
CA LEU A 45 -14.13 1.02 -5.73
C LEU A 45 -14.44 2.48 -5.45
N GLY A 46 -15.41 3.02 -6.19
CA GLY A 46 -15.76 4.44 -6.22
C GLY A 46 -16.00 5.06 -4.84
N ASP A 47 -15.98 6.39 -4.80
CA ASP A 47 -16.12 7.18 -3.57
C ASP A 47 -17.39 6.77 -2.80
N GLY A 48 -17.18 6.10 -1.67
CA GLY A 48 -18.19 5.49 -0.82
C GLY A 48 -17.50 4.68 0.29
N GLU A 49 -18.28 4.03 1.16
CA GLU A 49 -17.79 3.27 2.33
C GLU A 49 -16.66 2.25 2.03
N ILE A 50 -16.46 1.91 0.76
CA ILE A 50 -15.58 0.84 0.27
C ILE A 50 -14.14 1.31 0.09
N ARG A 51 -13.92 2.59 -0.20
CA ARG A 51 -12.60 3.19 -0.28
C ARG A 51 -12.09 3.41 1.15
N SER A 52 -11.08 2.65 1.57
CA SER A 52 -10.43 2.88 2.86
C SER A 52 -9.09 3.57 2.65
N PRO A 53 -9.00 4.89 2.89
CA PRO A 53 -7.75 5.65 2.75
C PRO A 53 -6.60 5.02 3.55
N ARG A 54 -6.92 4.47 4.74
CA ARG A 54 -5.96 3.75 5.58
C ARG A 54 -5.34 2.53 4.88
N TRP A 55 -6.17 1.71 4.25
CA TRP A 55 -5.67 0.52 3.54
C TRP A 55 -4.98 0.86 2.23
N ILE A 56 -5.42 1.91 1.54
CA ILE A 56 -4.74 2.43 0.35
C ILE A 56 -3.33 2.91 0.73
N ALA A 57 -3.22 3.76 1.75
CA ALA A 57 -1.95 4.25 2.29
C ALA A 57 -1.04 3.07 2.68
N ARG A 58 -1.55 2.12 3.46
CA ARG A 58 -0.76 0.97 3.91
C ARG A 58 -0.26 0.11 2.77
N THR A 59 -1.07 -0.09 1.72
CA THR A 59 -0.64 -0.86 0.55
C THR A 59 0.44 -0.12 -0.23
N LEU A 60 0.34 1.21 -0.36
CA LEU A 60 1.36 2.05 -0.99
C LEU A 60 2.66 2.05 -0.19
N GLU A 61 2.60 2.14 1.14
CA GLU A 61 3.78 2.03 2.02
C GLU A 61 4.54 0.73 1.76
N MET A 62 3.83 -0.40 1.70
CA MET A 62 4.46 -1.72 1.43
C MET A 62 5.03 -1.84 0.01
N LEU A 63 4.38 -1.23 -0.99
CA LEU A 63 4.95 -1.16 -2.34
C LEU A 63 6.23 -0.30 -2.38
N GLY A 64 6.29 0.74 -1.56
CA GLY A 64 7.49 1.55 -1.34
C GLY A 64 8.62 0.72 -0.74
N GLN A 65 8.32 -0.04 0.31
CA GLN A 65 9.28 -0.94 0.98
C GLN A 65 9.81 -2.02 0.04
N ALA A 66 8.93 -2.70 -0.70
CA ALA A 66 9.34 -3.70 -1.68
C ALA A 66 10.21 -3.10 -2.79
N ALA A 67 9.91 -1.89 -3.27
CA ALA A 67 10.73 -1.21 -4.27
C ALA A 67 12.09 -0.77 -3.71
N GLU A 68 12.14 -0.34 -2.45
CA GLU A 68 13.37 0.03 -1.75
C GLU A 68 14.32 -1.16 -1.60
N GLU A 69 13.82 -2.32 -1.17
CA GLU A 69 14.60 -3.56 -1.05
C GLU A 69 15.17 -4.04 -2.39
N GLN A 70 14.48 -3.75 -3.49
CA GLN A 70 14.94 -4.05 -4.85
C GLN A 70 15.92 -3.00 -5.39
N GLY A 71 16.29 -1.97 -4.62
CA GLY A 71 17.15 -0.87 -5.09
C GLY A 71 16.46 0.11 -6.04
N HIS A 72 15.14 0.02 -6.22
CA HIS A 72 14.36 0.90 -7.10
C HIS A 72 13.97 2.22 -6.40
N VAL A 73 14.98 3.02 -6.02
CA VAL A 73 14.84 4.26 -5.21
C VAL A 73 13.77 5.21 -5.75
N SER A 74 13.75 5.49 -7.06
CA SER A 74 12.75 6.40 -7.64
C SER A 74 11.31 5.88 -7.55
N ARG A 75 11.11 4.56 -7.65
CA ARG A 75 9.79 3.93 -7.48
C ARG A 75 9.37 3.94 -6.01
N ALA A 76 10.29 3.59 -5.11
CA ALA A 76 10.05 3.63 -3.67
C ALA A 76 9.62 5.04 -3.21
N SER A 77 10.34 6.08 -3.65
CA SER A 77 10.02 7.47 -3.35
C SER A 77 8.62 7.86 -3.82
N ARG A 78 8.20 7.46 -5.03
CA ARG A 78 6.85 7.73 -5.54
C ARG A 78 5.78 7.07 -4.67
N PHE A 79 5.95 5.78 -4.33
CA PHE A 79 4.99 5.07 -3.48
C PHE A 79 4.90 5.66 -2.08
N TYR A 80 6.02 6.02 -1.46
CA TYR A 80 6.03 6.66 -0.15
C TYR A 80 5.39 8.05 -0.17
N LYS A 81 5.61 8.87 -1.21
CA LYS A 81 4.94 10.18 -1.34
C LYS A 81 3.43 10.03 -1.41
N THR A 82 2.93 9.15 -2.28
CA THR A 82 1.48 8.92 -2.37
C THR A 82 0.91 8.31 -1.08
N SER A 83 1.65 7.43 -0.40
CA SER A 83 1.24 6.92 0.92
C SER A 83 1.17 8.02 1.97
N LEU A 84 2.12 8.97 1.95
CA LEU A 84 2.18 10.10 2.88
C LEU A 84 0.98 11.01 2.70
N GLU A 85 0.64 11.37 1.45
CA GLU A 85 -0.54 12.18 1.12
C GLU A 85 -1.83 11.57 1.69
N GLN A 86 -1.98 10.23 1.64
CA GLN A 86 -3.15 9.57 2.22
C GLN A 86 -3.12 9.56 3.74
N TYR A 87 -1.95 9.35 4.36
CA TYR A 87 -1.83 9.32 5.82
C TYR A 87 -1.99 10.70 6.46
N GLU A 88 -1.54 11.78 5.81
CA GLU A 88 -1.71 13.15 6.31
C GLU A 88 -3.19 13.53 6.51
N LEU A 89 -4.10 12.91 5.75
CA LEU A 89 -5.54 13.14 5.87
C LEU A 89 -6.22 12.36 7.00
N ILE A 90 -5.58 11.32 7.56
CA ILE A 90 -6.26 10.35 8.44
C ILE A 90 -5.48 9.98 9.71
N ASN A 91 -4.15 10.05 9.70
CA ASN A 91 -3.30 9.63 10.82
C ASN A 91 -1.89 10.24 10.72
N LEU A 92 -1.63 11.25 11.54
CA LEU A 92 -0.34 11.95 11.59
C LEU A 92 0.83 11.07 12.06
N ARG A 93 0.57 10.06 12.91
CA ARG A 93 1.62 9.13 13.38
C ARG A 93 2.12 8.24 12.24
N ASP A 94 1.20 7.71 11.45
CA ASP A 94 1.55 6.92 10.26
C ASP A 94 2.22 7.81 9.20
N ALA A 95 1.74 9.06 9.04
CA ALA A 95 2.36 10.04 8.15
C ALA A 95 3.83 10.30 8.53
N GLU A 96 4.11 10.53 9.80
CA GLU A 96 5.49 10.77 10.26
C GLU A 96 6.39 9.55 10.05
N ARG A 97 5.89 8.33 10.26
CA ARG A 97 6.63 7.10 9.95
C ARG A 97 7.06 7.06 8.48
N VAL A 98 6.12 7.30 7.57
CA VAL A 98 6.42 7.30 6.13
C VAL A 98 7.33 8.46 5.74
N ARG A 99 7.15 9.64 6.34
CA ARG A 99 8.01 10.81 6.11
C ARG A 99 9.46 10.52 6.52
N GLN A 100 9.68 9.90 7.67
CA GLN A 100 11.02 9.49 8.11
C GLN A 100 11.64 8.48 7.15
N ARG A 101 10.87 7.51 6.66
CA ARG A 101 11.36 6.54 5.68
C ARG A 101 11.73 7.21 4.36
N LEU A 102 10.92 8.16 3.89
CA LEU A 102 11.17 8.93 2.69
C LEU A 102 12.43 9.82 2.80
N ARG A 103 12.68 10.41 3.97
CA ARG A 103 13.92 11.17 4.24
C ARG A 103 15.16 10.29 4.13
N LYS A 104 15.15 9.14 4.82
CA LYS A 104 16.25 8.16 4.78
C LYS A 104 16.54 7.63 3.38
N LEU A 105 15.52 7.56 2.52
CA LEU A 105 15.67 7.11 1.13
C LEU A 105 16.37 8.17 0.24
N ALA A 106 16.36 9.44 0.65
CA ALA A 106 16.94 10.56 -0.09
C ALA A 106 18.34 10.96 0.42
N GLU A 107 18.81 10.34 1.50
CA GLU A 107 20.17 10.45 2.06
C GLU A 107 21.12 9.47 1.34
#